data_AF-A0ABD4T459-F1
#
_entry.id   AF-A0ABD4T459-F1
#
_cell.length_a   1.000
_cell.length_b   1.000
_cell.length_c   1.000
_cell.angle_alpha   90.00
_cell.angle_beta   90.00
_cell.angle_gamma   90.00
#
_symmetry.space_group_name_H-M   'P 1'
#
loop_
_entity.id
_entity.type
_entity.pdbx_description
1 polymer ?
#
loop_
_entity_poly.entity_id
_entity_poly.type
_entity_poly.pdbx_seq_one_letter_code
_entity_poly.pdbx_strand_id
1 'polypeptide(L)'
;MTRKHIPPYRRETRKGKVVYVPQQDTRPSSPSRTLPSRSRRGLGMVLQGFLYRWLFWAFWSGVLTLTLGVIWFSWQMLVNPDVLFWSSQFVPLHPRQSVNPLDQPRTLPQILTRLEQTHQFPGQPIALESEFSFRPGWGAERTVVIPVYQQGPQKSCRTACAPLVRLDLYRTLDLPAPIRLLQRQRRFRPLQRIGVAGPTELDLEQLIQQISRSGVAQGVDRSLPLTTVVPMEKSGWLRLSGYKAKGNGTAAYGQLLYFDAKAAQLELILNWISPEGQYPEWKNVTGDRNPEVVLRQSVALEPAFALYQVKQAPQGGPQLLAVDLNPLALSSLDYRQGLLLARSGLWVQAQAKLAAAQDRLGSHWPAAAQAQLDFIGLHRAEAQAQLEQRFSSAVEHIQAHLLLGSWDQAQTLLFQSPEEFEALSALLNSDQGEIKDRIEAALQVDPTNSGAIAWGGIYHYGRGGKAAAQRWLTAQQLPPAQQQQMTALLSNLEKLTRSPSAAEASSRPQDPPPPTTAADRVPDSSPSPPPLDPSI
;
A
#
# COMPACT_ATOMS: atom_id res chain seq x y z
N MET A 1 -43.21 -32.27 -27.45
CA MET A 1 -42.27 -31.53 -28.31
C MET A 1 -41.14 -32.45 -28.73
N THR A 2 -41.17 -32.94 -29.96
CA THR A 2 -40.23 -33.92 -30.54
C THR A 2 -38.95 -33.21 -31.03
N ARG A 3 -37.78 -33.59 -30.48
CA ARG A 3 -36.47 -33.08 -30.92
C ARG A 3 -36.16 -33.60 -32.34
N LYS A 4 -36.13 -32.70 -33.32
CA LYS A 4 -35.62 -32.97 -34.68
C LYS A 4 -34.12 -33.27 -34.63
N HIS A 5 -33.73 -34.41 -35.18
CA HIS A 5 -32.34 -34.81 -35.35
C HIS A 5 -31.73 -34.02 -36.51
N ILE A 6 -30.69 -33.21 -36.24
CA ILE A 6 -29.95 -32.44 -37.24
C ILE A 6 -28.69 -33.24 -37.62
N PRO A 7 -28.46 -33.54 -38.92
CA PRO A 7 -27.30 -34.31 -39.36
C PRO A 7 -25.99 -33.49 -39.28
N PRO A 8 -24.82 -34.15 -39.15
CA PRO A 8 -23.53 -33.47 -39.08
C PRO A 8 -23.15 -32.85 -40.44
N TYR A 9 -22.81 -31.56 -40.43
CA TYR A 9 -22.26 -30.82 -41.58
C TYR A 9 -20.76 -30.59 -41.41
N ARG A 10 -20.00 -30.70 -42.50
CA ARG A 10 -18.57 -30.37 -42.53
C ARG A 10 -18.37 -28.98 -43.16
N ARG A 11 -17.52 -28.17 -42.54
CA ARG A 11 -17.19 -26.81 -43.01
C ARG A 11 -16.11 -26.89 -44.10
N GLU A 12 -16.40 -26.37 -45.30
CA GLU A 12 -15.44 -26.24 -46.40
C GLU A 12 -15.40 -24.81 -46.91
N THR A 13 -14.23 -24.34 -47.37
CA THR A 13 -14.07 -23.01 -47.96
C THR A 13 -13.88 -23.14 -49.46
N ARG A 14 -14.83 -22.66 -50.27
CA ARG A 14 -14.72 -22.63 -51.74
C ARG A 14 -14.73 -21.20 -52.22
N LYS A 15 -13.72 -20.82 -53.01
CA LYS A 15 -13.55 -19.47 -53.57
C LYS A 15 -13.66 -18.35 -52.52
N GLY A 16 -13.04 -18.53 -51.35
CA GLY A 16 -13.01 -17.54 -50.27
C GLY A 16 -14.29 -17.42 -49.42
N LYS A 17 -15.33 -18.23 -49.68
CA LYS A 17 -16.53 -18.29 -48.83
C LYS A 17 -16.69 -19.66 -48.17
N VAL A 18 -17.11 -19.63 -46.91
CA VAL A 18 -17.36 -20.83 -46.09
C VAL A 18 -18.74 -21.38 -46.44
N VAL A 19 -18.80 -22.65 -46.83
CA VAL A 19 -20.04 -23.37 -47.15
C VAL A 19 -20.09 -24.65 -46.31
N TYR A 20 -21.26 -24.96 -45.75
CA TYR A 20 -21.49 -26.19 -44.98
C TYR A 20 -22.04 -27.27 -45.90
N VAL A 21 -21.29 -28.35 -46.07
CA VAL A 21 -21.65 -29.46 -46.96
C VAL A 21 -22.06 -30.66 -46.10
N PRO A 22 -23.22 -31.30 -46.37
CA PRO A 22 -23.65 -32.49 -45.62
C PRO A 22 -22.68 -33.65 -45.84
N GLN A 23 -22.29 -34.30 -44.74
CA GLN A 23 -21.33 -35.40 -44.77
C GLN A 23 -21.99 -36.66 -45.35
N GLN A 24 -21.63 -37.04 -46.57
CA GLN A 24 -22.11 -38.28 -47.21
C GLN A 24 -21.39 -39.49 -46.60
N ASP A 25 -22.17 -40.40 -46.01
CA ASP A 25 -21.72 -41.69 -45.49
C ASP A 25 -21.34 -42.62 -46.65
N THR A 26 -20.05 -42.69 -46.97
CA THR A 26 -19.52 -43.67 -47.94
C THR A 26 -19.24 -45.00 -47.22
N ARG A 27 -20.29 -45.80 -46.99
CA ARG A 27 -20.12 -47.24 -46.78
C ARG A 27 -19.87 -47.93 -48.12
N PRO A 28 -18.74 -48.63 -48.32
CA PRO A 28 -18.54 -49.42 -49.53
C PRO A 28 -19.48 -50.64 -49.53
N SER A 29 -20.28 -50.72 -50.59
CA SER A 29 -21.09 -51.88 -50.97
C SER A 29 -20.20 -53.07 -51.31
N SER A 30 -20.43 -54.19 -50.64
CA SER A 30 -19.75 -55.46 -50.91
C SER A 30 -20.36 -56.14 -52.15
N PRO A 31 -19.56 -56.73 -53.05
CA PRO A 31 -20.08 -57.49 -54.18
C PRO A 31 -20.48 -58.91 -53.77
N SER A 32 -21.67 -59.30 -54.24
CA SER A 32 -22.20 -60.66 -54.24
C SER A 32 -21.30 -61.60 -55.05
N ARG A 33 -20.82 -62.69 -54.44
CA ARG A 33 -20.25 -63.84 -55.17
C ARG A 33 -20.72 -65.16 -54.56
N THR A 34 -20.97 -66.07 -55.50
CA THR A 34 -21.68 -67.33 -55.44
C THR A 34 -20.93 -68.44 -54.70
N LEU A 35 -21.72 -69.35 -54.12
CA LEU A 35 -21.32 -70.57 -53.42
C LEU A 35 -20.63 -71.59 -54.34
N PRO A 36 -19.63 -72.32 -53.82
CA PRO A 36 -19.54 -73.75 -54.10
C PRO A 36 -19.66 -74.56 -52.79
N SER A 37 -20.52 -75.58 -52.85
CA SER A 37 -20.66 -76.59 -51.81
C SER A 37 -19.40 -77.46 -51.73
N ARG A 38 -18.74 -77.52 -50.57
CA ARG A 38 -17.76 -78.57 -50.27
C ARG A 38 -17.63 -78.85 -48.77
N SER A 39 -17.89 -80.11 -48.43
CA SER A 39 -17.20 -80.91 -47.41
C SER A 39 -17.24 -80.45 -45.94
N ARG A 40 -18.22 -80.97 -45.20
CA ARG A 40 -18.16 -81.17 -43.74
C ARG A 40 -17.02 -82.14 -43.39
N ARG A 41 -15.93 -81.62 -42.83
CA ARG A 41 -15.03 -82.25 -41.82
C ARG A 41 -13.96 -81.23 -41.44
N GLY A 42 -13.96 -80.75 -40.19
CA GLY A 42 -12.82 -80.01 -39.60
C GLY A 42 -13.06 -78.60 -39.02
N LEU A 43 -14.29 -78.18 -38.69
CA LEU A 43 -14.58 -76.81 -38.20
C LEU A 43 -14.34 -76.58 -36.68
N GLY A 44 -13.56 -77.45 -36.01
CA GLY A 44 -13.24 -77.34 -34.59
C GLY A 44 -11.91 -76.66 -34.26
N MET A 45 -10.95 -76.63 -35.19
CA MET A 45 -9.57 -76.18 -34.90
C MET A 45 -9.20 -74.79 -35.45
N VAL A 46 -9.94 -74.24 -36.41
CA VAL A 46 -9.58 -72.95 -37.04
C VAL A 46 -9.95 -71.73 -36.19
N LEU A 47 -11.15 -71.72 -35.57
CA LEU A 47 -11.55 -70.62 -34.67
C LEU A 47 -10.63 -70.52 -33.45
N GLN A 48 -10.20 -71.67 -32.92
CA GLN A 48 -9.34 -71.74 -31.74
C GLN A 48 -8.01 -70.99 -31.98
N GLY A 49 -7.41 -71.11 -33.17
CA GLY A 49 -6.20 -70.36 -33.52
C GLY A 49 -6.39 -68.83 -33.62
N PHE A 50 -7.58 -68.35 -34.01
CA PHE A 50 -7.87 -66.91 -34.09
C PHE A 50 -8.09 -66.29 -32.71
N LEU A 51 -8.82 -66.99 -31.84
CA LEU A 51 -9.01 -66.60 -30.43
C LEU A 51 -7.68 -66.58 -29.67
N TYR A 52 -6.82 -67.59 -29.86
CA TYR A 52 -5.49 -67.61 -29.26
C TYR A 52 -4.60 -66.47 -29.75
N ARG A 53 -4.62 -66.14 -31.05
CA ARG A 53 -3.89 -64.98 -31.58
C ARG A 53 -4.41 -63.65 -31.01
N TRP A 54 -5.72 -63.48 -30.88
CA TRP A 54 -6.30 -62.24 -30.33
C TRP A 54 -6.01 -62.09 -28.84
N LEU A 55 -6.12 -63.17 -28.07
CA LEU A 55 -5.74 -63.21 -26.66
C LEU A 55 -4.24 -62.95 -26.47
N PHE A 56 -3.39 -63.50 -27.34
CA PHE A 56 -1.95 -63.25 -27.33
C PHE A 56 -1.64 -61.77 -27.60
N TRP A 57 -2.21 -61.17 -28.65
CA TRP A 57 -2.00 -59.73 -28.92
C TRP A 57 -2.62 -58.83 -27.84
N ALA A 58 -3.77 -59.18 -27.28
CA ALA A 58 -4.37 -58.48 -26.15
C ALA A 58 -3.48 -58.56 -24.89
N PHE A 59 -2.89 -59.73 -24.62
CA PHE A 59 -1.95 -59.92 -23.52
C PHE A 59 -0.67 -59.09 -23.73
N TRP A 60 -0.05 -59.16 -24.91
CA TRP A 60 1.18 -58.40 -25.18
C TRP A 60 0.96 -56.88 -25.23
N SER A 61 -0.18 -56.41 -25.76
CA SER A 61 -0.55 -55.00 -25.69
C SER A 61 -0.85 -54.55 -24.26
N GLY A 62 -1.48 -55.40 -23.44
CA GLY A 62 -1.66 -55.16 -22.01
C GLY A 62 -0.33 -55.05 -21.27
N VAL A 63 0.61 -55.96 -21.52
CA VAL A 63 1.96 -55.91 -20.92
C VAL A 63 2.70 -54.65 -21.36
N LEU A 64 2.68 -54.32 -22.66
CA LEU A 64 3.37 -53.14 -23.20
C LEU A 64 2.81 -51.83 -22.65
N THR A 65 1.48 -51.71 -22.53
CA THR A 65 0.86 -50.51 -21.94
C THR A 65 1.18 -50.37 -20.46
N LEU A 66 1.24 -51.48 -19.72
CA LEU A 66 1.61 -51.47 -18.31
C LEU A 66 3.08 -51.08 -18.11
N THR A 67 4.01 -51.63 -18.90
CA THR A 67 5.43 -51.27 -18.80
C THR A 67 5.67 -49.81 -19.15
N LEU A 68 5.05 -49.31 -20.23
CA LEU A 68 5.12 -47.89 -20.59
C LEU A 68 4.51 -46.99 -19.50
N GLY A 69 3.41 -47.42 -18.88
CA GLY A 69 2.79 -46.70 -17.76
C GLY A 69 3.69 -46.62 -16.52
N VAL A 70 4.36 -47.72 -16.16
CA VAL A 70 5.30 -47.77 -15.02
C VAL A 70 6.54 -46.92 -15.29
N ILE A 71 7.10 -47.00 -16.50
CA ILE A 71 8.25 -46.16 -16.90
C ILE A 71 7.88 -44.68 -16.83
N TRP A 72 6.73 -44.31 -17.41
CA TRP A 72 6.24 -42.93 -17.36
C TRP A 72 6.02 -42.46 -15.91
N PHE A 73 5.39 -43.28 -15.07
CA PHE A 73 5.14 -42.92 -13.67
C PHE A 73 6.44 -42.78 -12.86
N SER A 74 7.42 -43.65 -13.09
CA SER A 74 8.73 -43.60 -12.44
C SER A 74 9.49 -42.33 -12.84
N TRP A 75 9.44 -41.97 -14.13
CA TRP A 75 9.98 -40.71 -14.63
C TRP A 75 9.30 -39.50 -13.96
N GLN A 76 7.97 -39.53 -13.83
CA GLN A 76 7.23 -38.45 -13.18
C GLN A 76 7.60 -38.29 -11.70
N MET A 77 7.88 -39.37 -10.97
CA MET A 77 8.34 -39.26 -9.58
C MET A 77 9.72 -38.61 -9.43
N LEU A 78 10.61 -38.81 -10.41
CA LEU A 78 11.94 -38.23 -10.39
C LEU A 78 11.94 -36.76 -10.78
N VAL A 79 11.11 -36.38 -11.75
CA VAL A 79 11.04 -35.01 -12.27
C VAL A 79 10.10 -34.12 -11.45
N ASN A 80 9.05 -34.70 -10.86
CA ASN A 80 8.01 -33.96 -10.17
C ASN A 80 7.81 -34.47 -8.73
N PRO A 81 8.34 -33.76 -7.71
CA PRO A 81 8.20 -34.17 -6.31
C PRO A 81 6.73 -34.17 -5.85
N ASP A 82 5.82 -33.44 -6.50
CA ASP A 82 4.40 -33.41 -6.12
C ASP A 82 3.70 -34.75 -6.40
N VAL A 83 4.20 -35.53 -7.38
CA VAL A 83 3.71 -36.89 -7.66
C VAL A 83 4.11 -37.85 -6.53
N LEU A 84 5.29 -37.67 -5.94
CA LEU A 84 5.72 -38.42 -4.76
C LEU A 84 4.78 -38.16 -3.58
N PHE A 85 4.49 -36.88 -3.29
CA PHE A 85 3.54 -36.49 -2.25
C PHE A 85 2.13 -37.05 -2.51
N TRP A 86 1.65 -37.02 -3.75
CA TRP A 86 0.37 -37.64 -4.10
C TRP A 86 0.38 -39.16 -3.89
N SER A 87 1.47 -39.86 -4.26
CA SER A 87 1.53 -41.32 -4.16
C SER A 87 1.57 -41.85 -2.71
N SER A 88 2.07 -41.03 -1.77
CA SER A 88 2.15 -41.37 -0.35
C SER A 88 0.80 -41.71 0.29
N GLN A 89 -0.32 -41.34 -0.36
CA GLN A 89 -1.66 -41.72 0.08
C GLN A 89 -2.03 -43.18 -0.24
N PHE A 90 -1.32 -43.83 -1.18
CA PHE A 90 -1.61 -45.20 -1.63
C PHE A 90 -0.52 -46.20 -1.20
N VAL A 91 0.70 -45.72 -0.98
CA VAL A 91 1.82 -46.55 -0.53
C VAL A 91 2.11 -46.21 0.94
N PRO A 92 1.87 -47.13 1.90
CA PRO A 92 2.29 -46.92 3.28
C PRO A 92 3.82 -46.85 3.31
N LEU A 93 4.35 -45.63 3.45
CA LEU A 93 5.77 -45.44 3.71
C LEU A 93 6.12 -46.15 5.02
N HIS A 94 7.17 -46.97 5.00
CA HIS A 94 7.63 -47.64 6.20
C HIS A 94 7.95 -46.59 7.29
N PRO A 95 7.62 -46.86 8.57
CA PRO A 95 7.53 -45.86 9.65
C PRO A 95 8.85 -45.15 10.05
N ARG A 96 9.94 -45.31 9.30
CA ARG A 96 11.25 -44.70 9.61
C ARG A 96 11.53 -43.39 8.86
N GLN A 97 10.74 -43.03 7.85
CA GLN A 97 10.79 -41.70 7.23
C GLN A 97 9.53 -40.94 7.61
N SER A 98 9.50 -40.39 8.83
CA SER A 98 8.44 -39.49 9.26
C SER A 98 8.52 -38.21 8.42
N VAL A 99 7.84 -38.19 7.28
CA VAL A 99 7.44 -36.92 6.66
C VAL A 99 6.70 -36.16 7.74
N ASN A 100 7.22 -34.99 8.12
CA ASN A 100 6.63 -34.19 9.19
C ASN A 100 5.13 -34.07 8.92
N PRO A 101 4.23 -34.44 9.87
CA PRO A 101 2.78 -34.33 9.69
C PRO A 101 2.30 -32.92 9.32
N LEU A 102 3.17 -31.92 9.53
CA LEU A 102 2.99 -30.53 9.11
C LEU A 102 3.13 -30.32 7.59
N ASP A 103 3.84 -31.18 6.86
CA ASP A 103 4.18 -31.00 5.44
C ASP A 103 3.32 -31.85 4.50
N GLN A 104 2.39 -32.63 5.05
CA GLN A 104 1.49 -33.46 4.27
C GLN A 104 0.48 -32.61 3.46
N PRO A 105 0.23 -32.93 2.19
CA PRO A 105 -0.74 -32.20 1.39
C PRO A 105 -2.16 -32.36 1.94
N ARG A 106 -2.85 -31.24 2.15
CA ARG A 106 -4.21 -31.18 2.71
C ARG A 106 -5.14 -30.38 1.82
N THR A 107 -6.44 -30.63 1.94
CA THR A 107 -7.44 -29.77 1.28
C THR A 107 -7.60 -28.47 2.05
N LEU A 108 -8.05 -27.41 1.40
CA LEU A 108 -8.25 -26.11 2.06
C LEU A 108 -9.16 -26.22 3.31
N PRO A 109 -10.32 -26.93 3.27
CA PRO A 109 -11.12 -27.14 4.48
C PRO A 109 -10.36 -27.85 5.61
N GLN A 110 -9.54 -28.86 5.28
CA GLN A 110 -8.73 -29.57 6.29
C GLN A 110 -7.66 -28.67 6.91
N ILE A 111 -7.11 -27.72 6.15
CA ILE A 111 -6.15 -26.74 6.67
C ILE A 111 -6.85 -25.79 7.64
N LEU A 112 -7.99 -25.24 7.23
CA LEU A 112 -8.77 -24.30 8.04
C LEU A 112 -9.24 -24.95 9.35
N THR A 113 -9.84 -26.14 9.30
CA THR A 113 -10.28 -26.87 10.50
C THR A 113 -9.12 -27.20 11.44
N ARG A 114 -7.93 -27.52 10.90
CA ARG A 114 -6.75 -27.78 11.74
C ARG A 114 -6.31 -26.52 12.49
N LEU A 115 -6.29 -25.37 11.82
CA LEU A 115 -5.93 -24.10 12.46
C LEU A 115 -6.90 -23.80 13.62
N GLU A 116 -8.20 -23.95 13.38
CA GLU A 116 -9.24 -23.77 14.41
C GLU A 116 -9.05 -24.71 15.61
N GLN A 117 -8.74 -25.99 15.37
CA GLN A 117 -8.46 -26.97 16.43
C GLN A 117 -7.24 -26.62 17.28
N THR A 118 -6.30 -25.83 16.74
CA THR A 118 -5.11 -25.36 17.46
C THR A 118 -5.27 -23.99 18.11
N HIS A 119 -6.52 -23.52 18.28
CA HIS A 119 -6.84 -22.18 18.80
C HIS A 119 -6.23 -21.03 17.98
N GLN A 120 -5.99 -21.27 16.68
CA GLN A 120 -5.55 -20.27 15.71
C GLN A 120 -6.72 -19.96 14.78
N PHE A 121 -7.03 -18.69 14.55
CA PHE A 121 -8.16 -18.31 13.71
C PHE A 121 -7.67 -18.02 12.30
N PRO A 122 -8.03 -18.84 11.30
CA PRO A 122 -7.69 -18.54 9.92
C PRO A 122 -8.54 -17.37 9.40
N GLY A 123 -7.89 -16.43 8.74
CA GLY A 123 -8.53 -15.42 7.91
C GLY A 123 -9.05 -15.98 6.60
N GLN A 124 -9.64 -15.11 5.80
CA GLN A 124 -10.03 -15.45 4.43
C GLN A 124 -8.78 -15.79 3.61
N PRO A 125 -8.75 -16.96 2.93
CA PRO A 125 -7.65 -17.31 2.04
C PRO A 125 -7.55 -16.31 0.87
N ILE A 126 -6.34 -15.83 0.60
CA ILE A 126 -6.04 -14.87 -0.47
C ILE A 126 -5.32 -15.63 -1.58
N ALA A 127 -5.90 -15.68 -2.77
CA ALA A 127 -5.26 -16.26 -3.94
C ALA A 127 -4.20 -15.30 -4.49
N LEU A 128 -3.00 -15.83 -4.76
CA LEU A 128 -1.93 -15.09 -5.43
C LEU A 128 -1.92 -15.52 -6.90
N GLU A 129 -2.44 -14.66 -7.78
CA GLU A 129 -2.40 -14.89 -9.22
C GLU A 129 -0.97 -14.77 -9.75
N SER A 130 -0.52 -15.79 -10.48
CA SER A 130 0.62 -15.64 -11.40
C SER A 130 0.08 -15.11 -12.73
N GLU A 131 0.74 -14.10 -13.31
CA GLU A 131 0.39 -13.33 -14.53
C GLU A 131 0.05 -14.09 -15.84
N PHE A 132 -0.21 -15.39 -15.83
CA PHE A 132 -0.56 -16.13 -17.05
C PHE A 132 -1.65 -17.19 -16.81
N SER A 133 -2.91 -16.82 -17.06
CA SER A 133 -3.92 -17.80 -17.48
C SER A 133 -4.92 -17.22 -18.48
N PHE A 134 -4.67 -17.47 -19.76
CA PHE A 134 -5.48 -17.01 -20.90
C PHE A 134 -6.82 -17.77 -21.09
N ARG A 135 -7.35 -18.46 -20.06
CA ARG A 135 -8.62 -19.21 -20.17
C ARG A 135 -9.36 -19.28 -18.82
N PRO A 136 -10.62 -18.80 -18.73
CA PRO A 136 -11.49 -19.10 -17.60
C PRO A 136 -11.69 -20.62 -17.50
N GLY A 137 -11.36 -21.21 -16.35
CA GLY A 137 -11.58 -22.63 -16.06
C GLY A 137 -10.38 -23.57 -16.25
N TRP A 138 -9.22 -23.10 -16.73
CA TRP A 138 -8.01 -23.94 -16.88
C TRP A 138 -6.74 -23.37 -16.25
N GLY A 139 -6.75 -22.11 -15.78
CA GLY A 139 -5.72 -21.52 -14.95
C GLY A 139 -5.99 -21.79 -13.47
N ALA A 140 -5.12 -22.55 -12.81
CA ALA A 140 -5.23 -22.76 -11.38
C ALA A 140 -4.55 -21.59 -10.65
N GLU A 141 -5.24 -20.96 -9.70
CA GLU A 141 -4.59 -20.33 -8.55
C GLU A 141 -3.57 -21.33 -7.98
N ARG A 142 -2.28 -21.06 -8.21
CA ARG A 142 -1.22 -21.99 -7.80
C ARG A 142 -0.88 -21.82 -6.34
N THR A 143 -1.10 -20.64 -5.80
CA THR A 143 -0.62 -20.26 -4.48
C THR A 143 -1.69 -19.50 -3.72
N VAL A 144 -1.83 -19.83 -2.44
CA VAL A 144 -2.80 -19.22 -1.53
C VAL A 144 -2.09 -18.83 -0.24
N VAL A 145 -2.41 -17.65 0.27
CA VAL A 145 -1.98 -17.16 1.58
C VAL A 145 -3.15 -17.24 2.54
N ILE A 146 -2.92 -17.82 3.72
CA ILE A 146 -3.90 -17.87 4.79
C ILE A 146 -3.38 -16.99 5.94
N PRO A 147 -4.02 -15.85 6.21
CA PRO A 147 -3.74 -15.06 7.41
C PRO A 147 -4.11 -15.87 8.66
N VAL A 148 -3.28 -15.81 9.69
CA VAL A 148 -3.53 -16.51 10.96
C VAL A 148 -3.54 -15.51 12.10
N TYR A 149 -4.65 -15.47 12.81
CA TYR A 149 -4.91 -14.55 13.91
C TYR A 149 -4.83 -15.26 15.27
N GLN A 150 -4.33 -14.53 16.27
CA GLN A 150 -4.36 -14.98 17.66
C GLN A 150 -5.64 -14.51 18.34
N GLN A 151 -6.25 -15.39 19.13
CA GLN A 151 -7.47 -15.06 19.86
C GLN A 151 -7.26 -13.82 20.75
N GLY A 152 -8.05 -12.78 20.52
CA GLY A 152 -8.08 -11.62 21.41
C GLY A 152 -8.67 -11.97 22.79
N PRO A 153 -8.47 -11.11 23.80
CA PRO A 153 -9.02 -11.33 25.15
C PRO A 153 -10.56 -11.38 25.17
N GLN A 154 -11.23 -10.78 24.17
CA GLN A 154 -12.67 -10.86 24.01
C GLN A 154 -13.07 -11.99 23.04
N LYS A 155 -13.92 -12.91 23.50
CA LYS A 155 -14.46 -14.03 22.70
C LYS A 155 -15.29 -13.59 21.47
N SER A 156 -15.80 -12.36 21.47
CA SER A 156 -16.52 -11.76 20.33
C SER A 156 -15.59 -11.33 19.19
N CYS A 157 -14.27 -11.29 19.46
CA CYS A 157 -13.26 -10.98 18.48
C CYS A 157 -12.67 -12.26 17.87
N ARG A 158 -12.74 -12.40 16.53
CA ARG A 158 -12.14 -13.53 15.78
C ARG A 158 -11.15 -13.11 14.69
N THR A 159 -11.36 -11.95 14.07
CA THR A 159 -10.55 -11.46 12.94
C THR A 159 -10.34 -9.94 13.01
N ALA A 160 -11.41 -9.14 12.89
CA ALA A 160 -11.31 -7.69 12.67
C ALA A 160 -10.54 -6.89 13.76
N CYS A 161 -10.49 -7.41 14.98
CA CYS A 161 -9.78 -6.84 16.12
C CYS A 161 -8.73 -7.81 16.70
N ALA A 162 -8.49 -8.94 16.04
CA ALA A 162 -7.55 -9.95 16.48
C ALA A 162 -6.18 -9.67 15.84
N PRO A 163 -5.07 -9.73 16.61
CA PRO A 163 -3.75 -9.49 16.04
C PRO A 163 -3.38 -10.62 15.07
N LEU A 164 -2.96 -10.23 13.88
CA LEU A 164 -2.32 -11.07 12.87
C LEU A 164 -0.95 -11.47 13.38
N VAL A 165 -0.74 -12.77 13.55
CA VAL A 165 0.52 -13.31 14.07
C VAL A 165 1.35 -14.01 13.03
N ARG A 166 0.71 -14.52 11.96
CA ARG A 166 1.39 -15.30 10.93
C ARG A 166 0.69 -15.26 9.59
N LEU A 167 1.46 -15.40 8.52
CA LEU A 167 0.96 -15.74 7.19
C LEU A 167 1.44 -17.13 6.83
N ASP A 168 0.50 -18.03 6.51
CA ASP A 168 0.79 -19.37 6.06
C ASP A 168 0.60 -19.45 4.54
N LEU A 169 1.69 -19.68 3.80
CA LEU A 169 1.74 -19.76 2.35
C LEU A 169 1.61 -21.23 1.91
N TYR A 170 0.73 -21.48 0.94
CA TYR A 170 0.44 -22.82 0.43
C TYR A 170 0.48 -22.84 -1.09
N ARG A 171 0.98 -23.95 -1.67
CA ARG A 171 0.93 -24.19 -3.12
C ARG A 171 0.13 -25.44 -3.45
N THR A 172 -0.70 -25.34 -4.49
CA THR A 172 -1.41 -26.49 -5.06
C THR A 172 -0.40 -27.47 -5.62
N LEU A 173 -0.64 -28.77 -5.45
CA LEU A 173 0.18 -29.80 -6.08
C LEU A 173 0.10 -29.69 -7.61
N ASP A 174 1.24 -29.55 -8.27
CA ASP A 174 1.33 -29.54 -9.72
C ASP A 174 1.36 -30.98 -10.23
N LEU A 175 0.18 -31.57 -10.46
CA LEU A 175 0.07 -32.96 -10.89
C LEU A 175 -0.15 -33.07 -12.41
N PRO A 176 0.48 -34.05 -13.08
CA PRO A 176 0.21 -34.36 -14.47
C PRO A 176 -1.29 -34.56 -14.74
N ALA A 177 -1.76 -34.13 -15.92
CA ALA A 177 -3.16 -34.20 -16.32
C ALA A 177 -3.89 -35.52 -16.00
N PRO A 178 -3.34 -36.72 -16.29
CA PRO A 178 -4.04 -37.98 -15.99
C PRO A 178 -4.22 -38.21 -14.47
N ILE A 179 -3.25 -37.78 -13.65
CA ILE A 179 -3.33 -37.89 -12.18
C ILE A 179 -4.30 -36.85 -11.63
N ARG A 180 -4.29 -35.64 -12.19
CA ARG A 180 -5.19 -34.54 -11.80
C ARG A 180 -6.66 -34.90 -12.01
N LEU A 181 -7.00 -35.66 -13.05
CA LEU A 181 -8.37 -36.16 -13.30
C LEU A 181 -8.85 -37.14 -12.22
N LEU A 182 -7.94 -37.88 -11.60
CA LEU A 182 -8.26 -38.78 -10.48
C LEU A 182 -8.44 -38.02 -9.16
N GLN A 183 -7.98 -36.77 -9.08
CA GLN A 183 -8.09 -35.93 -7.90
C GLN A 183 -9.46 -35.23 -7.85
N ARG A 184 -10.32 -35.66 -6.92
CA ARG A 184 -11.63 -35.03 -6.70
C ARG A 184 -11.57 -33.64 -6.06
N GLN A 185 -10.51 -33.36 -5.29
CA GLN A 185 -10.33 -32.09 -4.58
C GLN A 185 -8.87 -31.63 -4.71
N ARG A 186 -8.68 -30.31 -4.85
CA ARG A 186 -7.35 -29.70 -4.88
C ARG A 186 -6.69 -29.85 -3.51
N ARG A 187 -5.45 -30.31 -3.53
CA ARG A 187 -4.62 -30.40 -2.33
C ARG A 187 -3.50 -29.38 -2.41
N PHE A 188 -3.18 -28.85 -1.24
CA PHE A 188 -2.17 -27.84 -1.01
C PHE A 188 -1.09 -28.43 -0.11
N ARG A 189 0.18 -28.19 -0.41
CA ARG A 189 1.26 -28.39 0.56
C ARG A 189 1.79 -27.03 1.03
N PRO A 190 2.20 -26.92 2.30
CA PRO A 190 2.77 -25.67 2.81
C PRO A 190 4.07 -25.34 2.09
N LEU A 191 4.33 -24.03 1.92
CA LEU A 191 5.59 -23.51 1.38
C LEU A 191 6.37 -22.77 2.47
N GLN A 192 5.71 -21.81 3.11
CA GLN A 192 6.36 -20.88 4.03
C GLN A 192 5.39 -20.50 5.14
N ARG A 193 5.91 -20.24 6.33
CA ARG A 193 5.15 -19.61 7.42
C ARG A 193 5.94 -18.40 7.90
N ILE A 194 5.36 -17.22 7.79
CA ILE A 194 6.03 -15.96 8.13
C ILE A 194 5.39 -15.40 9.38
N GLY A 195 6.18 -15.27 10.45
CA GLY A 195 5.76 -14.53 11.63
C GLY A 195 5.60 -13.05 11.28
N VAL A 196 4.48 -12.46 11.71
CA VAL A 196 4.17 -11.06 11.44
C VAL A 196 4.32 -10.27 12.73
N ALA A 197 5.11 -9.20 12.67
CA ALA A 197 5.21 -8.21 13.72
C ALA A 197 5.11 -6.83 13.08
N GLY A 198 4.23 -5.97 13.57
CA GLY A 198 4.13 -4.60 13.09
C GLY A 198 5.23 -3.71 13.65
N PRO A 199 5.35 -2.47 13.12
CA PRO A 199 6.26 -1.46 13.65
C PRO A 199 5.94 -1.16 15.12
N THR A 200 6.90 -0.57 15.81
CA THR A 200 6.77 -0.22 17.22
C THR A 200 6.07 1.12 17.40
N GLU A 201 5.53 1.35 18.60
CA GLU A 201 5.01 2.65 18.99
C GLU A 201 6.09 3.74 18.98
N LEU A 202 7.34 3.36 19.29
CA LEU A 202 8.50 4.23 19.17
C LEU A 202 8.75 4.66 17.72
N ASP A 203 8.65 3.75 16.75
CA ASP A 203 8.81 4.07 15.32
C ASP A 203 7.79 5.13 14.86
N LEU A 204 6.55 5.02 15.35
CA LEU A 204 5.48 6.00 15.06
C LEU A 204 5.79 7.37 15.66
N GLU A 205 6.24 7.45 16.92
CA GLU A 205 6.62 8.73 17.51
C GLU A 205 7.85 9.35 16.84
N GLN A 206 8.88 8.55 16.57
CA GLN A 206 10.08 9.02 15.89
C GLN A 206 9.76 9.61 14.53
N LEU A 207 8.90 8.96 13.73
CA LEU A 207 8.47 9.50 12.44
C LEU A 207 7.74 10.85 12.62
N ILE A 208 6.80 10.93 13.56
CA ILE A 208 6.04 12.15 13.81
C ILE A 208 6.98 13.30 14.21
N GLN A 209 7.97 13.02 15.06
CA GLN A 209 8.93 14.04 15.50
C GLN A 209 9.92 14.45 14.42
N GLN A 210 10.31 13.51 13.56
CA GLN A 210 11.15 13.83 12.41
C GLN A 210 10.42 14.77 11.45
N ILE A 211 9.12 14.57 11.25
CA ILE A 211 8.30 15.37 10.34
C ILE A 211 7.96 16.73 10.96
N SER A 212 7.46 16.75 12.20
CA SER A 212 7.13 17.96 12.97
C SER A 212 8.33 18.60 13.67
N ARG A 213 9.56 18.18 13.37
CA ARG A 213 10.83 18.71 13.91
C ARG A 213 10.80 19.13 15.39
N SER A 214 10.32 18.25 16.28
CA SER A 214 10.00 18.66 17.66
C SER A 214 10.28 17.62 18.74
N GLY A 215 10.97 18.07 19.80
CA GLY A 215 11.08 17.37 21.09
C GLY A 215 12.03 16.17 21.10
N VAL A 216 11.63 15.14 21.85
CA VAL A 216 12.32 13.85 22.01
C VAL A 216 11.27 12.75 22.07
N ALA A 217 11.48 11.61 21.40
CA ALA A 217 10.51 10.51 21.35
C ALA A 217 10.40 9.87 22.73
N GLN A 218 9.19 9.66 23.25
CA GLN A 218 8.96 9.09 24.60
C GLN A 218 8.25 7.74 24.57
N GLY A 219 7.99 7.24 23.35
CA GLY A 219 7.28 6.00 23.09
C GLY A 219 7.89 4.78 23.78
N VAL A 220 7.00 3.85 24.14
CA VAL A 220 7.38 2.52 24.60
C VAL A 220 7.76 1.68 23.39
N ASP A 221 8.83 0.89 23.49
CA ASP A 221 9.23 -0.10 22.48
C ASP A 221 8.26 -1.29 22.47
N ARG A 222 7.01 -1.01 22.08
CA ARG A 222 5.91 -1.97 22.01
C ARG A 222 5.49 -2.13 20.56
N SER A 223 5.56 -3.35 20.05
CA SER A 223 5.08 -3.67 18.69
C SER A 223 3.57 -3.41 18.57
N LEU A 224 3.19 -2.73 17.49
CA LEU A 224 1.82 -2.44 17.15
C LEU A 224 1.23 -3.61 16.34
N PRO A 225 0.07 -4.17 16.75
CA PRO A 225 -0.49 -5.34 16.09
C PRO A 225 -1.02 -4.99 14.70
N LEU A 226 -0.74 -5.84 13.71
CA LEU A 226 -1.42 -5.80 12.41
C LEU A 226 -2.71 -6.59 12.50
N THR A 227 -3.76 -6.21 11.77
CA THR A 227 -5.09 -6.84 11.86
C THR A 227 -5.67 -7.20 10.49
N THR A 228 -5.19 -6.56 9.43
CA THR A 228 -5.79 -6.66 8.10
C THR A 228 -4.75 -7.05 7.08
N VAL A 229 -5.13 -7.94 6.15
CA VAL A 229 -4.31 -8.37 5.00
C VAL A 229 -5.14 -8.21 3.74
N VAL A 230 -4.65 -7.42 2.77
CA VAL A 230 -5.38 -7.11 1.53
C VAL A 230 -4.44 -7.19 0.33
N PRO A 231 -4.81 -7.87 -0.78
CA PRO A 231 -4.04 -7.79 -2.03
C PRO A 231 -4.11 -6.38 -2.62
N MET A 232 -3.00 -5.91 -3.18
CA MET A 232 -2.96 -4.61 -3.86
C MET A 232 -3.27 -4.74 -5.37
N GLU A 233 -3.47 -3.62 -6.04
CA GLU A 233 -3.81 -3.57 -7.48
C GLU A 233 -2.79 -4.28 -8.37
N LYS A 234 -1.49 -4.18 -8.03
CA LYS A 234 -0.43 -4.92 -8.73
C LYS A 234 -0.35 -6.36 -8.20
N SER A 235 -0.34 -7.32 -9.13
CA SER A 235 -0.27 -8.75 -8.82
C SER A 235 0.96 -9.09 -7.96
N GLY A 236 0.77 -10.02 -7.03
CA GLY A 236 1.82 -10.47 -6.10
C GLY A 236 2.09 -9.54 -4.91
N TRP A 237 1.51 -8.34 -4.83
CA TRP A 237 1.68 -7.44 -3.70
C TRP A 237 0.57 -7.60 -2.65
N LEU A 238 0.97 -7.69 -1.39
CA LEU A 238 0.07 -7.76 -0.24
C LEU A 238 0.36 -6.59 0.71
N ARG A 239 -0.71 -5.97 1.20
CA ARG A 239 -0.64 -4.95 2.25
C ARG A 239 -1.17 -5.51 3.55
N LEU A 240 -0.33 -5.47 4.57
CA LEU A 240 -0.72 -5.73 5.95
C LEU A 240 -0.90 -4.38 6.64
N SER A 241 -1.94 -4.24 7.45
CA SER A 241 -2.25 -2.98 8.12
C SER A 241 -2.84 -3.17 9.51
N GLY A 242 -2.62 -2.18 10.37
CA GLY A 242 -3.31 -1.95 11.63
C GLY A 242 -3.62 -0.46 11.80
N TYR A 243 -4.51 -0.15 12.75
CA TYR A 243 -4.85 1.22 13.14
C TYR A 243 -4.49 1.44 14.62
N LYS A 244 -4.09 2.67 14.95
CA LYS A 244 -4.00 3.16 16.33
C LYS A 244 -4.72 4.50 16.45
N ALA A 245 -5.67 4.59 17.37
CA ALA A 245 -6.29 5.87 17.72
C ALA A 245 -5.26 6.76 18.44
N LYS A 246 -5.17 8.03 18.03
CA LYS A 246 -4.30 9.04 18.64
C LYS A 246 -5.05 10.38 18.70
N GLY A 247 -5.42 10.81 19.91
CA GLY A 247 -6.23 12.02 20.10
C GLY A 247 -7.55 11.93 19.32
N ASN A 248 -7.80 12.90 18.44
CA ASN A 248 -8.98 12.93 17.55
C ASN A 248 -8.76 12.22 16.20
N GLY A 249 -7.59 11.64 15.96
CA GLY A 249 -7.24 11.00 14.70
C GLY A 249 -6.93 9.51 14.84
N THR A 250 -6.64 8.89 13.69
CA THR A 250 -6.21 7.49 13.59
C THR A 250 -4.97 7.40 12.74
N ALA A 251 -3.89 6.87 13.32
CA ALA A 251 -2.69 6.51 12.58
C ALA A 251 -2.83 5.10 11.99
N ALA A 252 -2.43 4.93 10.74
CA ALA A 252 -2.33 3.63 10.09
C ALA A 252 -0.87 3.22 10.00
N TYR A 253 -0.60 1.93 10.10
CA TYR A 253 0.75 1.38 9.99
C TYR A 253 0.68 -0.03 9.44
N GLY A 254 1.80 -0.53 8.93
CA GLY A 254 1.77 -1.82 8.28
C GLY A 254 3.04 -2.26 7.60
N GLN A 255 2.84 -3.27 6.75
CA GLN A 255 3.90 -3.88 5.95
C GLN A 255 3.42 -4.05 4.50
N LEU A 256 4.33 -3.92 3.55
CA LEU A 256 4.15 -4.33 2.17
C LEU A 256 4.98 -5.58 1.94
N LEU A 257 4.31 -6.65 1.51
CA LEU A 257 4.93 -7.90 1.12
C LEU A 257 4.81 -8.09 -0.39
N TYR A 258 5.79 -8.75 -0.97
CA TYR A 258 5.75 -9.21 -2.35
C TYR A 258 5.90 -10.72 -2.42
N PHE A 259 5.11 -11.36 -3.28
CA PHE A 259 5.23 -12.78 -3.59
C PHE A 259 6.11 -12.98 -4.83
N ASP A 260 7.31 -13.52 -4.62
CA ASP A 260 8.12 -14.00 -5.74
C ASP A 260 7.62 -15.38 -6.19
N ALA A 261 6.98 -15.41 -7.35
CA ALA A 261 6.49 -16.65 -7.95
C ALA A 261 7.59 -17.65 -8.33
N LYS A 262 8.83 -17.18 -8.59
CA LYS A 262 9.96 -18.05 -8.95
C LYS A 262 10.53 -18.74 -7.70
N ALA A 263 10.81 -17.98 -6.66
CA ALA A 263 11.26 -18.52 -5.37
C ALA A 263 10.12 -19.18 -4.57
N ALA A 264 8.86 -18.91 -4.94
CA ALA A 264 7.66 -19.36 -4.24
C ALA A 264 7.66 -18.94 -2.76
N GLN A 265 8.06 -17.70 -2.49
CA GLN A 265 8.17 -17.13 -1.15
C GLN A 265 7.56 -15.73 -1.09
N LEU A 266 7.12 -15.35 0.10
CA LEU A 266 6.72 -14.00 0.45
C LEU A 266 7.91 -13.28 1.09
N GLU A 267 8.14 -12.04 0.65
CA GLU A 267 9.22 -11.18 1.11
C GLU A 267 8.66 -9.88 1.67
N LEU A 268 9.19 -9.46 2.82
CA LEU A 268 8.90 -8.13 3.37
C LEU A 268 9.70 -7.08 2.59
N ILE A 269 8.98 -6.19 1.91
CA ILE A 269 9.58 -5.15 1.09
C ILE A 269 9.67 -3.82 1.83
N LEU A 270 8.63 -3.46 2.61
CA LEU A 270 8.59 -2.16 3.29
C LEU A 270 7.75 -2.22 4.56
N ASN A 271 8.28 -1.71 5.67
CA ASN A 271 7.49 -1.28 6.82
C ASN A 271 7.02 0.15 6.57
N TRP A 272 5.76 0.46 6.87
CA TRP A 272 5.21 1.78 6.61
C TRP A 272 4.34 2.27 7.76
N ILE A 273 4.28 3.61 7.89
CA ILE A 273 3.52 4.33 8.89
C ILE A 273 2.93 5.58 8.22
N SER A 274 1.65 5.85 8.50
CA SER A 274 0.91 7.04 8.08
C SER A 274 0.18 7.64 9.30
N PRO A 275 0.67 8.76 9.86
CA PRO A 275 0.05 9.40 11.02
C PRO A 275 -1.41 9.82 10.80
N GLU A 276 -1.79 10.13 9.57
CA GLU A 276 -3.15 10.53 9.17
C GLU A 276 -4.06 9.35 8.77
N GLY A 277 -3.58 8.11 8.90
CA GLY A 277 -4.41 6.93 8.65
C GLY A 277 -4.50 6.51 7.19
N GLN A 278 -3.71 7.15 6.32
CA GLN A 278 -3.71 6.87 4.89
C GLN A 278 -2.85 5.66 4.54
N TYR A 279 -3.03 5.20 3.31
CA TYR A 279 -2.49 3.94 2.85
C TYR A 279 -1.35 4.15 1.85
N PRO A 280 -0.45 3.18 1.73
CA PRO A 280 0.39 3.10 0.54
C PRO A 280 -0.48 2.88 -0.69
N GLU A 281 -0.29 3.73 -1.69
CA GLU A 281 -1.01 3.70 -2.96
C GLU A 281 -0.05 3.61 -4.14
N TRP A 282 -0.49 2.97 -5.23
CA TRP A 282 0.23 2.99 -6.50
C TRP A 282 -0.15 4.26 -7.26
N LYS A 283 0.82 5.14 -7.53
CA LYS A 283 0.57 6.37 -8.28
C LYS A 283 1.74 6.66 -9.18
N ASN A 284 1.48 7.15 -10.39
CA ASN A 284 2.54 7.62 -11.28
C ASN A 284 2.85 9.08 -10.97
N VAL A 285 3.95 9.33 -10.25
CA VAL A 285 4.38 10.66 -9.81
C VAL A 285 5.49 11.21 -10.71
N THR A 286 6.49 10.40 -11.06
CA THR A 286 7.63 10.88 -11.86
C THR A 286 7.41 10.83 -13.38
N GLY A 287 6.23 10.37 -13.81
CA GLY A 287 5.87 10.29 -15.23
C GLY A 287 6.56 9.15 -15.99
N ASP A 288 7.47 8.41 -15.35
CA ASP A 288 7.94 7.15 -15.89
C ASP A 288 6.77 6.14 -15.86
N ARG A 289 6.63 5.29 -16.88
CA ARG A 289 5.41 4.46 -17.05
C ARG A 289 5.22 3.41 -15.93
N ASN A 290 6.05 3.40 -14.90
CA ASN A 290 5.98 2.49 -13.77
C ASN A 290 5.41 3.23 -12.54
N PRO A 291 4.21 2.86 -12.06
CA PRO A 291 3.66 3.49 -10.87
C PRO A 291 4.58 3.25 -9.66
N GLU A 292 4.85 4.31 -8.91
CA GLU A 292 5.56 4.29 -7.64
C GLU A 292 4.63 3.95 -6.47
N VAL A 293 5.21 3.52 -5.35
CA VAL A 293 4.48 3.44 -4.08
C VAL A 293 4.57 4.80 -3.40
N VAL A 294 3.43 5.45 -3.18
CA VAL A 294 3.32 6.71 -2.46
C VAL A 294 2.76 6.46 -1.08
N LEU A 295 3.43 7.00 -0.08
CA LEU A 295 3.04 6.95 1.33
C LEU A 295 2.86 8.37 1.82
N ARG A 296 1.63 8.73 2.21
CA ARG A 296 1.37 10.00 2.87
C ARG A 296 1.66 9.87 4.37
N GLN A 297 2.59 10.68 4.82
CA GLN A 297 3.10 10.68 6.19
C GLN A 297 2.91 12.02 6.91
N SER A 298 2.21 12.98 6.28
CA SER A 298 1.94 14.31 6.82
C SER A 298 1.48 14.28 8.28
N VAL A 299 1.85 15.33 9.02
CA VAL A 299 1.44 15.55 10.40
C VAL A 299 0.96 16.99 10.53
N ALA A 300 -0.33 17.17 10.85
CA ALA A 300 -0.92 18.49 10.97
C ALA A 300 -0.67 19.35 9.71
N LEU A 301 -0.07 20.53 9.87
CA LEU A 301 0.25 21.46 8.77
C LEU A 301 1.56 21.15 8.06
N GLU A 302 2.27 20.06 8.42
CA GLU A 302 3.53 19.68 7.80
C GLU A 302 3.30 18.59 6.73
N PRO A 303 3.42 18.92 5.43
CA PRO A 303 3.33 17.95 4.36
C PRO A 303 4.53 17.01 4.41
N ALA A 304 4.27 15.71 4.39
CA ALA A 304 5.31 14.70 4.29
C ALA A 304 4.86 13.50 3.48
N PHE A 305 5.71 13.09 2.55
CA PHE A 305 5.51 11.90 1.74
C PHE A 305 6.78 11.07 1.68
N ALA A 306 6.62 9.75 1.59
CA ALA A 306 7.66 8.86 1.14
C ALA A 306 7.27 8.29 -0.23
N LEU A 307 8.17 8.43 -1.20
CA LEU A 307 7.97 8.00 -2.59
C LEU A 307 8.98 6.92 -2.92
N TYR A 308 8.51 5.75 -3.37
CA TYR A 308 9.36 4.61 -3.68
C TYR A 308 9.22 4.16 -5.12
N GLN A 309 10.32 4.22 -5.86
CA GLN A 309 10.42 3.67 -7.21
C GLN A 309 10.62 2.16 -7.14
N VAL A 310 9.88 1.41 -7.96
CA VAL A 310 10.04 -0.04 -8.09
C VAL A 310 11.18 -0.33 -9.06
N LYS A 311 12.26 -0.94 -8.57
CA LYS A 311 13.35 -1.45 -9.40
C LYS A 311 13.48 -2.96 -9.23
N GLN A 312 14.17 -3.63 -10.15
CA GLN A 312 14.48 -5.05 -10.01
C GLN A 312 15.80 -5.19 -9.24
N ALA A 313 15.82 -6.01 -8.19
CA ALA A 313 17.03 -6.31 -7.45
C ALA A 313 17.97 -7.21 -8.29
N PRO A 314 19.30 -7.12 -8.11
CA PRO A 314 20.25 -7.98 -8.82
C PRO A 314 20.02 -9.48 -8.57
N GLN A 315 19.49 -9.84 -7.40
CA GLN A 315 19.21 -11.22 -7.00
C GLN A 315 17.81 -11.72 -7.42
N GLY A 316 17.04 -10.89 -8.12
CA GLY A 316 15.64 -11.16 -8.48
C GLY A 316 14.65 -10.48 -7.52
N GLY A 317 13.42 -10.29 -7.99
CA GLY A 317 12.34 -9.65 -7.23
C GLY A 317 12.35 -8.11 -7.29
N PRO A 318 11.22 -7.46 -6.95
CA PRO A 318 11.14 -6.01 -6.88
C PRO A 318 11.79 -5.49 -5.60
N GLN A 319 12.52 -4.39 -5.73
CA GLN A 319 13.04 -3.57 -4.65
C GLN A 319 12.41 -2.18 -4.73
N LEU A 320 12.04 -1.65 -3.57
CA LEU A 320 11.59 -0.26 -3.45
C LEU A 320 12.79 0.63 -3.13
N LEU A 321 13.07 1.60 -4.00
CA LEU A 321 14.09 2.63 -3.77
C LEU A 321 13.42 3.96 -3.48
N ALA A 322 13.70 4.51 -2.29
CA ALA A 322 13.20 5.82 -1.90
C ALA A 322 13.78 6.92 -2.81
N VAL A 323 12.93 7.85 -3.23
CA VAL A 323 13.37 9.13 -3.79
C VAL A 323 13.79 10.02 -2.63
N ASP A 324 15.10 10.21 -2.47
CA ASP A 324 15.68 11.00 -1.38
C ASP A 324 16.20 12.35 -1.92
N LEU A 325 16.05 13.40 -1.12
CA LEU A 325 16.57 14.73 -1.39
C LEU A 325 18.03 14.91 -1.00
N ASN A 326 18.62 13.97 -0.25
CA ASN A 326 20.01 14.00 0.24
C ASN A 326 21.07 13.84 -0.87
N PRO A 327 21.03 12.78 -1.71
CA PRO A 327 21.99 12.64 -2.79
C PRO A 327 21.77 13.71 -3.85
N LEU A 328 22.84 14.39 -4.24
CA LEU A 328 22.80 15.37 -5.33
C LEU A 328 22.81 14.64 -6.68
N ALA A 329 21.74 14.78 -7.44
CA ALA A 329 21.66 14.38 -8.85
C ALA A 329 22.43 15.35 -9.77
N LEU A 330 22.62 16.60 -9.33
CA LEU A 330 23.35 17.65 -10.05
C LEU A 330 24.22 18.47 -9.09
N SER A 331 25.34 19.00 -9.58
CA SER A 331 26.27 19.82 -8.78
C SER A 331 26.01 21.34 -8.87
N SER A 332 25.09 21.77 -9.74
CA SER A 332 24.83 23.20 -9.97
C SER A 332 24.36 23.92 -8.69
N LEU A 333 24.73 25.19 -8.56
CA LEU A 333 24.38 25.99 -7.38
C LEU A 333 22.86 26.10 -7.19
N ASP A 334 22.12 26.41 -8.26
CA ASP A 334 20.67 26.56 -8.21
C ASP A 334 19.96 25.28 -7.74
N TYR A 335 20.41 24.12 -8.22
CA TYR A 335 19.88 22.83 -7.82
C TYR A 335 20.18 22.53 -6.34
N ARG A 336 21.41 22.77 -5.88
CA ARG A 336 21.78 22.62 -4.46
C ARG A 336 20.96 23.54 -3.56
N GLN A 337 20.75 24.79 -3.98
CA GLN A 337 19.90 25.75 -3.26
C GLN A 337 18.43 25.30 -3.24
N GLY A 338 17.90 24.80 -4.36
CA GLY A 338 16.55 24.25 -4.41
C GLY A 338 16.36 23.07 -3.46
N LEU A 339 17.32 22.15 -3.40
CA LEU A 339 17.29 21.04 -2.43
C LEU A 339 17.45 21.51 -0.98
N LEU A 340 18.26 22.53 -0.71
CA LEU A 340 18.37 23.12 0.63
C LEU A 340 17.01 23.66 1.10
N LEU A 341 16.31 24.41 0.24
CA LEU A 341 14.96 24.89 0.52
C LEU A 341 14.00 23.71 0.77
N ALA A 342 14.04 22.68 -0.09
CA ALA A 342 13.17 21.52 0.04
C ALA A 342 13.38 20.77 1.36
N ARG A 343 14.64 20.56 1.78
CA ARG A 343 14.96 19.90 3.06
C ARG A 343 14.53 20.72 4.27
N SER A 344 14.51 22.05 4.15
CA SER A 344 13.91 22.93 5.16
C SER A 344 12.38 22.94 5.11
N GLY A 345 11.77 22.27 4.12
CA GLY A 345 10.32 22.17 3.92
C GLY A 345 9.73 23.31 3.09
N LEU A 346 10.53 24.26 2.59
CA LEU A 346 10.09 25.37 1.75
C LEU A 346 9.74 24.90 0.33
N TRP A 347 8.71 24.04 0.24
CA TRP A 347 8.37 23.26 -0.95
C TRP A 347 8.03 24.11 -2.17
N VAL A 348 7.35 25.25 -1.97
CA VAL A 348 6.97 26.16 -3.05
C VAL A 348 8.19 26.82 -3.67
N GLN A 349 9.07 27.40 -2.84
CA GLN A 349 10.28 28.10 -3.27
C GLN A 349 11.28 27.11 -3.87
N ALA A 350 11.41 25.93 -3.26
CA ALA A 350 12.24 24.84 -3.76
C ALA A 350 11.82 24.40 -5.16
N GLN A 351 10.52 24.14 -5.37
CA GLN A 351 10.00 23.74 -6.68
C GLN A 351 10.28 24.81 -7.73
N ALA A 352 10.02 26.09 -7.42
CA ALA A 352 10.25 27.18 -8.35
C ALA A 352 11.74 27.29 -8.73
N LYS A 353 12.64 27.17 -7.74
CA LYS A 353 14.09 27.22 -7.95
C LYS A 353 14.58 26.06 -8.83
N LEU A 354 14.08 24.85 -8.58
CA LEU A 354 14.45 23.67 -9.36
C LEU A 354 13.85 23.67 -10.77
N ALA A 355 12.62 24.14 -10.95
CA ALA A 355 12.01 24.32 -12.27
C ALA A 355 12.83 25.32 -13.12
N ALA A 356 13.24 26.45 -12.55
CA ALA A 356 14.11 27.40 -13.24
C ALA A 356 15.51 26.84 -13.55
N ALA A 357 16.00 25.87 -12.75
CA ALA A 357 17.24 25.16 -13.04
C ALA A 357 17.04 24.15 -14.19
N GLN A 358 15.90 23.46 -14.22
CA GLN A 358 15.51 22.55 -15.30
C GLN A 358 15.42 23.30 -16.64
N ASP A 359 14.73 24.45 -16.68
CA ASP A 359 14.57 25.25 -17.90
C ASP A 359 15.92 25.68 -18.49
N ARG A 360 16.89 26.02 -17.63
CA ARG A 360 18.26 26.40 -18.04
C ARG A 360 19.07 25.22 -18.57
N LEU A 361 18.88 24.02 -18.02
CA LEU A 361 19.63 22.82 -18.41
C LEU A 361 19.01 22.09 -19.60
N GLY A 362 17.69 22.22 -19.80
CA GLY A 362 16.94 21.59 -20.88
C GLY A 362 17.20 20.09 -20.96
N SER A 363 17.75 19.64 -22.08
CA SER A 363 18.04 18.22 -22.33
C SER A 363 19.10 17.60 -21.42
N HIS A 364 19.88 18.40 -20.68
CA HIS A 364 20.88 17.91 -19.73
C HIS A 364 20.29 17.61 -18.35
N TRP A 365 18.98 17.77 -18.16
CA TRP A 365 18.30 17.46 -16.91
C TRP A 365 18.20 15.93 -16.70
N PRO A 366 18.88 15.36 -15.68
CA PRO A 366 18.90 13.92 -15.48
C PRO A 366 17.60 13.42 -14.83
N ALA A 367 17.24 12.16 -15.12
CA ALA A 367 16.04 11.53 -14.56
C ALA A 367 15.99 11.53 -13.02
N ALA A 368 17.14 11.45 -12.35
CA ALA A 368 17.20 11.53 -10.89
C ALA A 368 16.83 12.93 -10.36
N ALA A 369 17.22 14.01 -11.06
CA ALA A 369 16.82 15.36 -10.72
C ALA A 369 15.32 15.58 -11.00
N GLN A 370 14.80 14.97 -12.08
CA GLN A 370 13.36 14.96 -12.37
C GLN A 370 12.57 14.31 -11.23
N ALA A 371 12.98 13.11 -10.79
CA ALA A 371 12.31 12.41 -9.69
C ALA A 371 12.25 13.24 -8.40
N GLN A 372 13.33 13.97 -8.07
CA GLN A 372 13.38 14.85 -6.89
C GLN A 372 12.52 16.10 -7.08
N LEU A 373 12.48 16.69 -8.28
CA LEU A 373 11.57 17.80 -8.59
C LEU A 373 10.10 17.39 -8.47
N ASP A 374 9.73 16.22 -8.98
CA ASP A 374 8.36 15.70 -8.89
C ASP A 374 7.98 15.33 -7.45
N PHE A 375 8.91 14.76 -6.69
CA PHE A 375 8.74 14.50 -5.27
C PHE A 375 8.50 15.78 -4.45
N ILE A 376 9.25 16.86 -4.75
CA ILE A 376 9.01 18.19 -4.18
C ILE A 376 7.66 18.74 -4.63
N GLY A 377 7.28 18.50 -5.90
CA GLY A 377 5.98 18.87 -6.44
C GLY A 377 4.81 18.25 -5.67
N LEU A 378 4.95 16.99 -5.24
CA LEU A 378 3.96 16.30 -4.41
C LEU A 378 3.76 17.01 -3.06
N HIS A 379 4.85 17.36 -2.37
CA HIS A 379 4.79 18.08 -1.10
C HIS A 379 4.17 19.48 -1.28
N ARG A 380 4.58 20.19 -2.33
CA ARG A 380 4.03 21.51 -2.67
C ARG A 380 2.52 21.45 -2.87
N ALA A 381 2.02 20.47 -3.62
CA ALA A 381 0.60 20.34 -3.91
C ALA A 381 -0.23 20.15 -2.64
N GLU A 382 0.21 19.30 -1.72
CA GLU A 382 -0.44 19.11 -0.42
C GLU A 382 -0.41 20.40 0.42
N ALA A 383 0.76 21.03 0.51
CA ALA A 383 0.94 22.27 1.26
C ALA A 383 0.02 23.39 0.75
N GLN A 384 -0.13 23.52 -0.56
CA GLN A 384 -1.05 24.47 -1.17
C GLN A 384 -2.51 24.13 -0.88
N ALA A 385 -2.90 22.85 -0.99
CA ALA A 385 -4.25 22.41 -0.67
C ALA A 385 -4.61 22.66 0.82
N GLN A 386 -3.63 22.60 1.73
CA GLN A 386 -3.83 22.93 3.14
C GLN A 386 -4.18 24.41 3.37
N LEU A 387 -3.65 25.35 2.58
CA LEU A 387 -4.04 26.77 2.67
C LEU A 387 -5.48 27.05 2.23
N GLU A 388 -6.07 26.18 1.43
CA GLU A 388 -7.46 26.32 0.99
C GLU A 388 -8.45 25.86 2.07
N GLN A 389 -7.96 25.24 3.15
CA GLN A 389 -8.79 24.79 4.26
C GLN A 389 -9.21 25.94 5.17
N ARG A 390 -10.27 25.70 5.96
CA ARG A 390 -10.71 26.66 6.99
C ARG A 390 -9.87 26.46 8.24
N PHE A 391 -9.18 27.53 8.64
CA PHE A 391 -8.42 27.56 9.89
C PHE A 391 -9.31 27.85 11.09
N SER A 392 -8.97 27.27 12.23
CA SER A 392 -9.71 27.46 13.48
C SER A 392 -9.39 28.81 14.15
N SER A 393 -8.26 29.42 13.81
CA SER A 393 -7.78 30.71 14.33
C SER A 393 -6.89 31.43 13.31
N ALA A 394 -6.69 32.74 13.48
CA ALA A 394 -5.75 33.48 12.63
C ALA A 394 -4.28 33.07 12.89
N VAL A 395 -3.93 32.65 14.12
CA VAL A 395 -2.59 32.13 14.44
C VAL A 395 -2.26 30.89 13.62
N GLU A 396 -3.21 29.94 13.52
CA GLU A 396 -3.04 28.73 12.71
C GLU A 396 -2.87 29.07 11.22
N HIS A 397 -3.64 30.05 10.73
CA HIS A 397 -3.53 30.53 9.35
C HIS A 397 -2.18 31.21 9.07
N ILE A 398 -1.70 32.04 10.01
CA ILE A 398 -0.36 32.64 9.97
C ILE A 398 0.70 31.53 9.95
N GLN A 399 0.61 30.54 10.85
CA GLN A 399 1.54 29.41 10.89
C GLN A 399 1.59 28.67 9.55
N ALA A 400 0.45 28.35 8.95
CA ALA A 400 0.41 27.67 7.66
C ALA A 400 1.15 28.45 6.57
N HIS A 401 0.98 29.78 6.50
CA HIS A 401 1.73 30.62 5.57
C HIS A 401 3.23 30.68 5.88
N LEU A 402 3.63 30.66 7.16
CA LEU A 402 5.05 30.59 7.55
C LEU A 402 5.70 29.28 7.13
N LEU A 403 5.01 28.15 7.33
CA LEU A 403 5.50 26.85 6.89
C LEU A 403 5.68 26.82 5.37
N LEU A 404 4.81 27.48 4.62
CA LEU A 404 4.93 27.61 3.16
C LEU A 404 5.93 28.66 2.68
N GLY A 405 6.52 29.44 3.59
CA GLY A 405 7.37 30.58 3.26
C GLY A 405 6.65 31.70 2.49
N SER A 406 5.33 31.79 2.65
CA SER A 406 4.48 32.88 2.17
C SER A 406 4.55 34.05 3.15
N TRP A 407 5.75 34.62 3.28
CA TRP A 407 6.12 35.61 4.29
C TRP A 407 5.21 36.83 4.31
N ASP A 408 4.89 37.38 3.14
CA ASP A 408 4.11 38.60 3.02
C ASP A 408 2.63 38.38 3.39
N GLN A 409 2.07 37.22 3.04
CA GLN A 409 0.71 36.84 3.41
C GLN A 409 0.58 36.63 4.91
N ALA A 410 1.53 35.91 5.53
CA ALA A 410 1.60 35.76 6.98
C ALA A 410 1.66 37.14 7.67
N GLN A 411 2.48 38.06 7.15
CA GLN A 411 2.64 39.39 7.73
C GLN A 411 1.36 40.22 7.59
N THR A 412 0.69 40.11 6.45
CA THR A 412 -0.61 40.77 6.21
C THR A 412 -1.65 40.30 7.21
N LEU A 413 -1.77 38.98 7.42
CA LEU A 413 -2.69 38.40 8.40
C LEU A 413 -2.37 38.85 9.84
N LEU A 414 -1.09 38.89 10.20
CA LEU A 414 -0.66 39.40 11.51
C LEU A 414 -1.16 40.82 11.78
N PHE A 415 -1.05 41.72 10.81
CA PHE A 415 -1.50 43.10 10.96
C PHE A 415 -3.02 43.28 10.84
N GLN A 416 -3.73 42.29 10.30
CA GLN A 416 -5.19 42.24 10.27
C GLN A 416 -5.80 41.66 11.56
N SER A 417 -5.03 40.88 12.32
CA SER A 417 -5.45 40.24 13.57
C SER A 417 -4.51 40.57 14.73
N PRO A 418 -4.39 41.86 15.12
CA PRO A 418 -3.44 42.29 16.14
C PRO A 418 -3.68 41.66 17.52
N GLU A 419 -4.93 41.29 17.83
CA GLU A 419 -5.33 40.60 19.07
C GLU A 419 -4.70 39.21 19.24
N GLU A 420 -4.26 38.58 18.15
CA GLU A 420 -3.67 37.24 18.14
C GLU A 420 -2.15 37.25 18.35
N PHE A 421 -1.54 38.43 18.53
CA PHE A 421 -0.10 38.58 18.63
C PHE A 421 0.51 37.83 19.83
N GLU A 422 -0.20 37.79 20.97
CA GLU A 422 0.26 37.06 22.16
C GLU A 422 0.33 35.55 21.90
N ALA A 423 -0.73 34.98 21.31
CA ALA A 423 -0.79 33.57 20.95
C ALA A 423 0.26 33.21 19.88
N LEU A 424 0.47 34.08 18.87
CA LEU A 424 1.55 33.92 17.91
C LEU A 424 2.92 33.97 18.59
N SER A 425 3.14 34.88 19.54
CA SER A 425 4.42 34.99 20.25
C SER A 425 4.71 33.73 21.06
N ALA A 426 3.69 33.15 21.71
CA ALA A 426 3.81 31.88 22.39
C ALA A 426 4.20 30.74 21.43
N LEU A 427 3.56 30.68 20.26
CA LEU A 427 3.88 29.72 19.19
C LEU A 427 5.33 29.85 18.75
N LEU A 428 5.78 31.06 18.38
CA LEU A 428 7.15 31.33 17.92
C LEU A 428 8.20 31.07 19.03
N ASN A 429 7.83 31.25 20.29
CA ASN A 429 8.73 30.93 21.41
C ASN A 429 8.86 29.43 21.67
N SER A 430 7.80 28.67 21.40
CA SER A 430 7.78 27.20 21.50
C SER A 430 8.38 26.48 20.29
N ASP A 431 8.61 27.19 19.18
CA ASP A 431 9.20 26.66 17.95
C ASP A 431 10.54 25.97 18.22
N GLN A 432 10.62 24.71 17.79
CA GLN A 432 11.79 23.83 17.95
C GLN A 432 12.67 23.79 16.69
N GLY A 433 12.31 24.52 15.62
CA GLY A 433 13.05 24.54 14.36
C GLY A 433 12.16 24.58 13.12
N GLU A 434 10.87 24.25 13.22
CA GLU A 434 9.95 24.24 12.08
C GLU A 434 9.95 25.57 11.30
N ILE A 435 9.79 26.69 12.00
CA ILE A 435 9.75 28.03 11.40
C ILE A 435 11.17 28.60 11.28
N LYS A 436 11.98 28.45 12.32
CA LYS A 436 13.34 29.00 12.35
C LYS A 436 14.21 28.47 11.20
N ASP A 437 14.23 27.16 10.97
CA ASP A 437 15.10 26.56 9.95
C ASP A 437 14.69 26.98 8.54
N ARG A 438 13.39 27.24 8.33
CA ARG A 438 12.87 27.78 7.06
C ARG A 438 13.35 29.21 6.82
N ILE A 439 13.28 30.06 7.85
CA ILE A 439 13.81 31.43 7.77
C ILE A 439 15.30 31.40 7.45
N GLU A 440 16.08 30.58 8.15
CA GLU A 440 17.52 30.46 7.92
C GLU A 440 17.85 29.92 6.53
N ALA A 441 17.14 28.89 6.06
CA ALA A 441 17.32 28.36 4.71
C ALA A 441 16.96 29.37 3.61
N ALA A 442 15.88 30.14 3.80
CA ALA A 442 15.49 31.20 2.89
C ALA A 442 16.58 32.26 2.78
N LEU A 443 17.13 32.71 3.92
CA LEU A 443 18.21 33.71 3.96
C LEU A 443 19.55 33.19 3.45
N GLN A 444 19.81 31.89 3.60
CA GLN A 444 21.01 31.26 3.02
C GLN A 444 20.95 31.22 1.49
N VAL A 445 19.77 31.06 0.91
CA VAL A 445 19.58 31.06 -0.55
C VAL A 445 19.45 32.47 -1.12
N ASP A 446 18.77 33.35 -0.40
CA ASP A 446 18.58 34.76 -0.75
C ASP A 446 18.70 35.65 0.51
N PRO A 447 19.91 36.15 0.81
CA PRO A 447 20.14 37.02 1.97
C PRO A 447 19.38 38.35 1.92
N THR A 448 18.81 38.72 0.76
CA THR A 448 18.08 39.98 0.57
C THR A 448 16.58 39.83 0.70
N ASN A 449 16.08 38.60 0.93
CA ASN A 449 14.65 38.31 1.03
C ASN A 449 14.00 39.08 2.19
N SER A 450 13.30 40.18 1.85
CA SER A 450 12.72 41.08 2.85
C SER A 450 11.68 40.42 3.74
N GLY A 451 10.90 39.48 3.21
CA GLY A 451 9.90 38.74 3.97
C GLY A 451 10.53 37.81 5.00
N ALA A 452 11.56 37.05 4.61
CA ALA A 452 12.30 36.18 5.53
C ALA A 452 13.04 37.00 6.60
N ILE A 453 13.62 38.15 6.23
CA ILE A 453 14.25 39.08 7.19
C ILE A 453 13.22 39.62 8.19
N ALA A 454 12.05 40.06 7.70
CA ALA A 454 10.97 40.55 8.56
C ALA A 454 10.53 39.49 9.57
N TRP A 455 10.32 38.26 9.12
CA TRP A 455 9.92 37.15 9.99
C TRP A 455 11.01 36.67 10.93
N GLY A 456 12.29 36.72 10.54
CA GLY A 456 13.39 36.50 11.48
C GLY A 456 13.40 37.57 12.59
N GLY A 457 13.13 38.83 12.24
CA GLY A 457 12.93 39.91 13.21
C GLY A 457 11.75 39.65 14.16
N ILE A 458 10.59 39.27 13.63
CA ILE A 458 9.38 38.94 14.40
C ILE A 458 9.64 37.73 15.32
N TYR A 459 10.30 36.69 14.81
CA TYR A 459 10.68 35.50 15.58
C TYR A 459 11.52 35.87 16.81
N HIS A 460 12.59 36.66 16.61
CA HIS A 460 13.42 37.13 17.72
C HIS A 460 12.70 38.12 18.64
N TYR A 461 11.75 38.89 18.12
CA TYR A 461 10.89 39.76 18.94
C TYR A 461 10.01 38.94 19.89
N GLY A 462 9.35 37.88 19.39
CA GLY A 462 8.48 37.02 20.21
C GLY A 462 9.22 36.32 21.37
N ARG A 463 10.52 36.03 21.21
CA ARG A 463 11.32 35.32 22.21
C ARG A 463 12.07 36.21 23.21
N GLY A 464 12.41 37.44 22.82
CA GLY A 464 13.28 38.30 23.63
C GLY A 464 12.99 39.79 23.50
N GLY A 465 11.83 40.15 22.96
CA GLY A 465 11.37 41.51 22.75
C GLY A 465 12.19 42.29 21.73
N LYS A 466 11.95 43.61 21.69
CA LYS A 466 12.56 44.54 20.72
C LYS A 466 14.09 44.48 20.68
N ALA A 467 14.74 44.37 21.83
CA ALA A 467 16.20 44.35 21.91
C ALA A 467 16.81 43.09 21.28
N ALA A 468 16.17 41.92 21.42
CA ALA A 468 16.61 40.70 20.74
C ALA A 468 16.46 40.81 19.23
N ALA A 469 15.30 41.30 18.75
CA ALA A 469 15.06 41.53 17.34
C ALA A 469 16.04 42.51 16.70
N GLN A 470 16.33 43.65 17.36
CA GLN A 470 17.28 44.64 16.87
C GLN A 470 18.71 44.08 16.78
N ARG A 471 19.15 43.31 17.79
CA ARG A 471 20.46 42.65 17.74
C ARG A 471 20.56 41.69 16.56
N TRP A 472 19.53 40.87 16.34
CA TRP A 472 19.50 39.95 15.20
C TRP A 472 19.50 40.70 13.87
N LEU A 473 18.64 41.71 13.69
CA LEU A 473 18.58 42.51 12.45
C LEU A 473 19.91 43.23 12.15
N THR A 474 20.60 43.72 13.18
CA THR A 474 21.91 44.37 13.02
C THR A 474 22.96 43.36 12.53
N ALA A 475 22.88 42.10 12.98
CA ALA A 475 23.78 41.04 12.53
C ALA A 475 23.59 40.65 11.06
N GLN A 476 22.41 40.94 10.46
CA GLN A 476 22.13 40.66 9.05
C GLN A 476 22.82 41.64 8.07
N GLN A 477 23.45 42.73 8.56
CA GLN A 477 24.16 43.71 7.74
C GLN A 477 23.33 44.28 6.56
N LEU A 478 22.07 44.60 6.84
CA LEU A 478 21.09 45.02 5.84
C LEU A 478 21.44 46.39 5.21
N PRO A 479 21.07 46.63 3.94
CA PRO A 479 21.11 47.96 3.35
C PRO A 479 20.29 49.00 4.15
N PRO A 480 20.65 50.30 4.16
CA PRO A 480 20.00 51.31 5.00
C PRO A 480 18.49 51.41 4.82
N ALA A 481 17.99 51.33 3.59
CA ALA A 481 16.55 51.38 3.31
C ALA A 481 15.80 50.20 3.94
N GLN A 482 16.37 49.00 3.88
CA GLN A 482 15.79 47.80 4.47
C GLN A 482 15.87 47.84 6.00
N GLN A 483 16.97 48.37 6.56
CA GLN A 483 17.10 48.59 7.99
C GLN A 483 16.03 49.55 8.54
N GLN A 484 15.72 50.63 7.80
CA GLN A 484 14.64 51.56 8.15
C GLN A 484 13.27 50.85 8.12
N GLN A 485 13.00 50.05 7.09
CA GLN A 485 11.77 49.27 6.99
C GLN A 485 11.61 48.29 8.16
N MET A 486 12.67 47.57 8.53
CA MET A 486 12.63 46.63 9.65
C MET A 486 12.49 47.34 11.00
N THR A 487 13.07 48.53 11.16
CA THR A 487 12.88 49.34 12.37
C THR A 487 11.44 49.84 12.50
N ALA A 488 10.81 50.23 11.40
CA ALA A 488 9.40 50.59 11.35
C ALA A 488 8.50 49.39 11.69
N LEU A 489 8.82 48.20 11.16
CA LEU A 489 8.13 46.95 11.49
C LEU A 489 8.14 46.69 13.00
N LEU A 490 9.32 46.68 13.64
CA LEU A 490 9.42 46.44 15.09
C LEU A 490 8.67 47.48 15.92
N SER A 491 8.64 48.74 15.45
CA SER A 491 7.89 49.80 16.12
C SER A 491 6.38 49.60 16.01
N ASN A 492 5.89 49.02 14.91
CA ASN A 492 4.48 48.67 14.76
C ASN A 492 4.11 47.47 15.64
N LEU A 493 4.95 46.44 15.75
CA LEU A 493 4.73 45.31 16.67
C LEU A 493 4.66 45.78 18.14
N GLU A 494 5.47 46.77 18.51
CA GLU A 494 5.43 47.36 19.85
C GLU A 494 4.12 48.11 20.14
N LYS A 495 3.43 48.63 19.11
CA LYS A 495 2.08 49.20 19.29
C LYS A 495 1.02 48.13 19.47
N LEU A 496 1.17 46.99 18.79
CA LEU A 496 0.24 45.85 18.93
C LEU A 496 0.29 45.26 20.34
N THR A 497 1.49 45.07 20.89
CA THR A 497 1.70 44.54 22.25
C THR A 497 1.24 45.47 23.37
N ARG A 498 1.13 46.78 23.11
CA ARG A 498 0.68 47.79 24.10
C ARG A 498 -0.81 48.10 24.06
N SER A 499 -1.57 47.53 23.11
CA SER A 499 -3.03 47.71 23.10
C SER A 499 -3.65 46.95 24.28
N PRO A 500 -4.44 47.60 25.14
CA PRO A 500 -5.00 46.95 26.33
C PRO A 500 -5.97 45.84 25.91
N SER A 501 -5.70 44.63 26.39
CA SER A 501 -6.63 43.51 26.30
C SER A 501 -8.00 43.93 26.84
N ALA A 502 -9.07 43.61 26.11
CA ALA A 502 -10.45 43.92 26.48
C ALA A 502 -10.91 43.31 27.82
N ALA A 503 -10.04 42.57 28.52
CA ALA A 503 -10.23 42.11 29.89
C ALA A 503 -10.42 43.25 30.91
N GLU A 504 -9.95 44.47 30.64
CA GLU A 504 -10.12 45.63 31.56
C GLU A 504 -11.41 46.46 31.31
N ALA A 505 -12.19 46.15 30.27
CA ALA A 505 -13.49 46.80 30.05
C ALA A 505 -14.63 46.20 30.89
N SER A 506 -14.39 45.08 31.59
CA SER A 506 -15.37 44.38 32.43
C SER A 506 -15.32 44.78 33.92
N SER A 507 -14.66 45.89 34.26
CA SER A 507 -14.74 46.52 35.57
C SER A 507 -15.51 47.84 35.49
N ARG A 508 -16.79 47.76 35.10
CA ARG A 508 -17.78 48.80 35.43
C ARG A 508 -18.59 48.32 36.64
N PRO A 509 -18.83 49.17 37.66
CA PRO A 509 -19.62 48.80 38.83
C PRO A 509 -21.03 48.36 38.41
N GLN A 510 -21.46 47.17 38.85
CA GLN A 510 -22.84 46.73 38.70
C GLN A 510 -23.75 47.58 39.59
N ASP A 511 -24.74 48.23 38.99
CA ASP A 511 -25.89 48.78 39.70
C ASP A 511 -26.69 47.64 40.38
N PRO A 512 -27.29 47.88 41.55
CA PRO A 512 -27.98 46.85 42.32
C PRO A 512 -29.28 46.39 41.64
N PRO A 513 -29.68 45.11 41.79
CA PRO A 513 -30.82 44.55 41.10
C PRO A 513 -32.16 45.03 41.72
N PRO A 514 -33.22 45.26 40.92
CA PRO A 514 -34.56 45.48 41.43
C PRO A 514 -35.21 44.17 41.91
N PRO A 515 -36.23 44.24 42.78
CA PRO A 515 -36.75 43.09 43.51
C PRO A 515 -37.55 42.13 42.64
N THR A 516 -37.38 40.84 42.95
CA THR A 516 -38.03 39.67 42.39
C THR A 516 -39.56 39.75 42.50
N THR A 517 -40.26 39.59 41.39
CA THR A 517 -41.69 39.21 41.39
C THR A 517 -41.82 37.82 40.80
N ALA A 518 -42.53 36.96 41.51
CA ALA A 518 -42.76 35.54 41.21
C ALA A 518 -43.90 35.33 40.18
N ALA A 519 -43.96 34.09 39.67
CA ALA A 519 -44.89 33.50 38.68
C ALA A 519 -44.48 33.75 37.22
N ASP A 520 -44.33 32.75 36.34
CA ASP A 520 -45.17 31.57 36.14
C ASP A 520 -44.41 30.34 35.64
N ARG A 521 -44.96 29.16 35.97
CA ARG A 521 -44.61 27.83 35.44
C ARG A 521 -45.28 27.60 34.08
N VAL A 522 -44.53 27.15 33.07
CA VAL A 522 -45.04 26.36 31.93
C VAL A 522 -43.95 25.36 31.48
N PRO A 523 -44.30 24.12 31.08
CA PRO A 523 -43.43 22.96 31.22
C PRO A 523 -42.53 22.66 30.02
N ASP A 524 -41.50 21.89 30.35
CA ASP A 524 -40.47 21.29 29.51
C ASP A 524 -41.07 20.31 28.48
N SER A 525 -40.83 20.58 27.20
CA SER A 525 -41.07 19.64 26.10
C SER A 525 -39.99 19.79 25.04
N SER A 526 -38.83 19.17 25.27
CA SER A 526 -37.82 18.94 24.23
C SER A 526 -37.92 17.49 23.72
N PRO A 527 -38.15 17.26 22.42
CA PRO A 527 -38.21 15.90 21.86
C PRO A 527 -36.80 15.30 21.70
N SER A 528 -36.67 14.03 22.08
CA SER A 528 -35.47 13.22 21.86
C SER A 528 -35.14 13.05 20.37
N PRO A 529 -33.85 12.96 19.99
CA PRO A 529 -33.45 12.70 18.61
C PRO A 529 -33.74 11.24 18.19
N PRO A 530 -34.07 10.99 16.91
CA PRO A 530 -34.36 9.64 16.42
C PRO A 530 -33.09 8.78 16.29
N PRO A 531 -33.22 7.43 16.37
CA PRO A 531 -32.10 6.52 16.23
C PRO A 531 -31.61 6.43 14.78
N LEU A 532 -30.28 6.35 14.62
CA LEU A 532 -29.60 6.12 13.35
C LEU A 532 -29.83 4.69 12.85
N ASP A 533 -30.30 4.58 11.61
CA ASP A 533 -30.54 3.34 10.87
C ASP A 533 -29.21 2.77 10.33
N PRO A 534 -28.86 1.50 10.60
CA PRO A 534 -27.62 0.92 10.11
C PRO A 534 -27.87 0.22 8.78
N SER A 535 -27.80 0.98 7.69
CA SER A 535 -27.63 0.44 6.34
C SER A 535 -27.13 1.56 5.42
N ILE A 536 -25.80 1.64 5.25
CA ILE A 536 -25.04 1.98 4.03
C ILE A 536 -23.58 1.59 4.28
#